data_AF-A0A437USY6-F1
#
_entry.id   AF-A0A437USY6-F1
#
_cell.length_a   1.000
_cell.length_b   1.000
_cell.length_c   1.000
_cell.angle_alpha   90.00
_cell.angle_beta   90.00
_cell.angle_gamma   90.00
#
_symmetry.space_group_name_H-M   'P 1'
#
loop_
_entity.id
_entity.type
_entity.pdbx_description
1 polymer ?
#
loop_
_entity_poly.entity_id
_entity_poly.type
_entity_poly.pdbx_seq_one_letter_code
_entity_poly.pdbx_strand_id
1 'polypeptide(L)'
;MHICLLSFDLDSTFLAPDKSVTLRVKEVIGLLRERGIEPVPTTERTYQTLFDRLLGMSDFRYVVAPSTSACAGQHAGRSTS
;
A
#
# COMPACT_ATOMS: atom_id res chain seq x y z
N MET A 1 -5.02 -12.15 21.81
CA MET A 1 -4.44 -12.12 20.45
C MET A 1 -4.33 -10.66 20.04
N HIS A 2 -3.14 -10.17 19.73
CA HIS A 2 -2.91 -8.77 19.33
C HIS A 2 -2.85 -8.72 17.81
N ILE A 3 -3.64 -7.85 17.18
CA ILE A 3 -3.58 -7.64 15.73
C ILE A 3 -2.47 -6.62 15.47
N CYS A 4 -1.46 -7.00 14.69
CA CYS A 4 -0.35 -6.11 14.33
C CYS A 4 -0.40 -5.67 12.87
N LEU A 5 -1.28 -6.25 12.06
CA LEU A 5 -1.37 -6.02 10.62
C LEU A 5 -2.82 -6.13 10.16
N LEU A 6 -3.22 -5.25 9.24
CA LEU A 6 -4.50 -5.31 8.55
C LEU A 6 -4.27 -5.29 7.04
N SER A 7 -4.53 -6.41 6.37
CA SER A 7 -4.56 -6.47 4.91
C SER A 7 -5.95 -6.16 4.38
N PHE A 8 -6.05 -5.38 3.31
CA PHE A 8 -7.34 -5.03 2.69
C PHE A 8 -7.23 -4.92 1.18
N ASP A 9 -8.32 -5.29 0.49
CA ASP A 9 -8.45 -5.07 -0.94
C ASP A 9 -8.63 -3.58 -1.29
N LEU A 10 -8.38 -3.20 -2.54
CA LEU A 10 -8.58 -1.85 -3.03
C LEU A 10 -9.96 -1.62 -3.63
N ASP A 11 -10.29 -2.29 -4.73
CA ASP A 11 -11.46 -1.98 -5.52
C ASP A 11 -12.75 -2.38 -4.80
N SER A 12 -13.66 -1.41 -4.60
CA SER A 12 -14.92 -1.62 -3.88
C SER A 12 -14.74 -1.97 -2.39
N THR A 13 -13.53 -1.82 -1.86
CA THR A 13 -13.19 -2.05 -0.44
C THR A 13 -12.58 -0.78 0.17
N PHE A 14 -11.36 -0.42 -0.24
CA PHE A 14 -10.67 0.78 0.23
C PHE A 14 -11.02 2.03 -0.60
N LEU A 15 -11.19 1.83 -1.90
CA LEU A 15 -11.48 2.90 -2.85
C LEU A 15 -12.97 3.14 -2.97
N ALA A 16 -13.35 4.42 -3.08
CA ALA A 16 -14.71 4.80 -3.45
C ALA A 16 -15.04 4.36 -4.90
N PRO A 17 -16.33 4.40 -5.30
CA PRO A 17 -16.73 4.02 -6.67
C PRO A 17 -16.01 4.81 -7.78
N ASP A 18 -15.69 6.07 -7.52
CA ASP A 18 -14.91 6.96 -8.40
C ASP A 18 -13.39 6.71 -8.36
N LYS A 19 -12.97 5.63 -7.66
CA LYS A 19 -11.59 5.21 -7.43
C LYS A 19 -10.75 6.17 -6.58
N SER A 20 -11.37 7.15 -5.92
CA SER A 20 -10.70 8.03 -4.98
C SER A 20 -10.53 7.40 -3.60
N VAL A 21 -9.56 7.91 -2.84
CA VAL A 21 -9.42 7.64 -1.40
C VAL A 21 -10.10 8.76 -0.63
N THR A 22 -11.15 8.42 0.12
CA THR A 22 -11.91 9.41 0.90
C THR A 22 -11.13 9.91 2.12
N LEU A 23 -11.49 11.09 2.64
CA LEU A 23 -10.91 11.62 3.87
C LEU A 23 -11.09 10.66 5.06
N ARG A 24 -12.26 10.04 5.16
CA ARG A 24 -12.56 9.07 6.20
C ARG A 24 -11.62 7.88 6.20
N VAL A 25 -11.29 7.37 5.01
CA VAL A 25 -10.36 6.24 4.86
C VAL A 25 -8.94 6.66 5.30
N LYS A 26 -8.50 7.87 4.94
CA LYS A 26 -7.19 8.41 5.37
C LYS A 26 -7.10 8.51 6.90
N GLU A 27 -8.14 9.00 7.56
CA GLU A 27 -8.22 9.07 9.03
C GLU A 27 -8.12 7.68 9.66
N VAL A 28 -8.85 6.70 9.12
CA VAL A 28 -8.81 5.31 9.63
C VAL A 28 -7.43 4.70 9.50
N ILE A 29 -6.73 4.93 8.37
CA ILE A 29 -5.35 4.49 8.20
C ILE A 29 -4.41 5.13 9.23
N GLY A 30 -4.58 6.42 9.53
CA GLY A 30 -3.84 7.10 10.61
C GLY A 30 -4.06 6.42 11.96
N LEU A 31 -5.32 6.17 12.32
CA LEU A 31 -5.71 5.52 13.58
C LEU A 31 -5.19 4.08 13.72
N LEU A 32 -5.09 3.33 12.62
CA LEU A 32 -4.50 1.98 12.65
C LEU A 32 -3.01 2.06 13.01
N ARG A 33 -2.27 2.98 12.39
CA ARG A 33 -0.84 3.17 12.64
C ARG A 33 -0.56 3.66 14.06
N GLU A 34 -1.37 4.59 14.57
CA GLU A 34 -1.28 5.05 15.97
C GLU A 34 -1.45 3.90 16.97
N ARG A 35 -2.24 2.88 16.60
CA ARG A 35 -2.45 1.67 17.40
C ARG A 35 -1.40 0.58 17.16
N GLY A 36 -0.36 0.86 16.37
CA GLY A 36 0.67 -0.12 16.03
C GLY A 36 0.18 -1.24 15.09
N ILE A 37 -0.89 -0.98 14.32
CA ILE A 37 -1.42 -1.91 13.32
C ILE A 37 -0.92 -1.44 11.95
N GLU A 38 -0.11 -2.26 11.29
CA GLU A 38 0.41 -1.97 9.96
C GLU A 38 -0.68 -2.18 8.89
N PRO A 39 -1.08 -1.14 8.14
CA PRO A 39 -2.04 -1.27 7.07
C PRO A 39 -1.34 -1.73 5.78
N VAL A 40 -1.83 -2.81 5.17
CA VAL A 40 -1.23 -3.40 3.97
C VAL A 40 -2.27 -3.52 2.85
N PRO A 41 -2.24 -2.61 1.85
CA PRO A 41 -3.04 -2.77 0.65
C PRO A 41 -2.67 -4.09 -0.05
N THR A 42 -3.70 -4.81 -0.48
CA THR A 42 -3.60 -6.05 -1.25
C THR A 42 -4.44 -5.86 -2.50
N THR A 43 -3.90 -6.10 -3.68
CA THR A 43 -4.63 -5.81 -4.92
C THR A 43 -4.13 -6.65 -6.07
N GLU A 44 -4.99 -6.87 -7.06
CA GLU A 44 -4.61 -7.43 -8.36
C GLU A 44 -4.09 -6.35 -9.32
N ARG A 45 -4.20 -5.06 -8.95
CA ARG A 45 -3.61 -3.97 -9.72
C ARG A 45 -2.09 -4.09 -9.71
N THR A 46 -1.48 -3.79 -10.86
CA THR A 46 -0.03 -3.73 -10.99
C THR A 46 0.56 -2.70 -10.02
N TYR A 47 1.70 -3.04 -9.42
CA TYR A 47 2.45 -2.13 -8.53
C TYR A 47 2.79 -0.79 -9.18
N GLN A 48 3.19 -0.80 -10.46
CA GLN A 48 3.51 0.40 -11.24
C GLN A 48 2.32 1.37 -11.17
N THR A 49 2.60 2.61 -10.76
CA THR A 49 1.65 3.73 -10.59
C THR A 49 0.69 3.66 -9.40
N LEU A 50 0.73 2.62 -8.57
CA LEU A 50 -0.21 2.43 -7.48
C LEU A 50 -0.12 3.53 -6.41
N PHE A 51 1.09 3.86 -5.95
CA PHE A 51 1.28 4.88 -4.92
C PHE A 51 1.16 6.31 -5.46
N ASP A 52 1.74 6.57 -6.63
CA ASP A 52 1.80 7.92 -7.21
C ASP A 52 0.45 8.43 -7.73
N ARG A 53 -0.43 7.52 -8.21
CA ARG A 53 -1.68 7.91 -8.89
C ARG A 53 -2.95 7.51 -8.16
N LEU A 54 -2.95 6.37 -7.47
CA LEU A 54 -4.19 5.79 -6.94
C LEU A 54 -4.34 6.04 -5.44
N LEU A 55 -3.31 5.71 -4.67
CA LEU A 55 -3.40 5.82 -3.22
C LEU A 55 -3.15 7.26 -2.76
N GLY A 56 -2.32 8.02 -3.46
CA GLY A 56 -2.00 9.41 -3.08
C GLY A 56 -1.49 9.51 -1.63
N MET A 57 -0.87 8.43 -1.16
CA MET A 57 -0.40 8.21 0.20
C MET A 57 0.97 7.54 0.09
N SER A 58 2.03 8.30 0.34
CA SER A 58 3.42 7.83 0.45
C SER A 58 3.66 6.92 1.68
N ASP A 59 2.62 6.70 2.46
CA ASP A 59 2.70 6.36 3.86
C ASP A 59 2.58 4.87 4.15
N PHE A 60 2.29 4.06 3.13
CA PHE A 60 2.25 2.61 3.22
C PHE A 60 3.67 2.06 3.10
N ARG A 61 4.09 1.27 4.10
CA ARG A 61 5.40 0.61 4.08
C ARG A 61 5.41 -0.63 3.18
N TYR A 62 4.27 -1.29 3.05
CA TYR A 62 4.13 -2.54 2.30
C TYR A 62 2.89 -2.50 1.42
N VAL A 63 2.94 -3.25 0.31
CA VAL A 63 1.79 -3.56 -0.54
C VAL A 63 1.97 -4.93 -1.16
N VAL A 64 0.87 -5.65 -1.32
CA VAL A 64 0.81 -6.89 -2.08
C VAL A 64 0.15 -6.58 -3.42
N ALA A 65 0.92 -6.67 -4.50
CA ALA A 65 0.47 -6.37 -5.85
C ALA A 65 1.23 -7.26 -6.87
N PRO A 66 0.59 -7.67 -7.98
CA PRO A 66 1.29 -8.29 -9.10
C PRO A 66 2.37 -7.37 -9.67
N SER A 67 3.55 -7.93 -9.98
CA SER A 67 4.57 -7.24 -10.77
C SER A 67 4.28 -7.45 -12.27
N THR A 68 4.38 -6.39 -13.09
CA THR A 68 4.24 -6.48 -14.55
C THR A 68 5.50 -6.90 -15.29
N SER A 69 6.61 -7.10 -14.59
CA SER A 69 7.86 -7.58 -15.17
C SER A 69 8.59 -8.52 -14.21
N ALA A 70 9.28 -9.50 -14.77
CA ALA A 70 10.10 -10.48 -14.07
C ALA A 70 10.95 -9.83 -12.96
N CYS A 71 11.12 -10.55 -11.85
CA CYS A 71 12.00 -10.16 -10.75
C CYS A 71 13.39 -9.77 -11.27
N ALA A 72 13.71 -8.48 -11.31
CA ALA A 72 15.08 -7.99 -11.26
C ALA A 72 15.30 -7.48 -9.85
N GLY A 73 16.02 -8.26 -9.03
CA GLY A 73 16.36 -7.87 -7.68
C GLY A 73 17.13 -6.55 -7.69
N GLN A 74 16.68 -5.56 -6.93
CA GLN A 74 17.54 -4.45 -6.54
C GLN A 74 18.51 -4.95 -5.46
N HIS A 75 19.64 -5.50 -5.88
CA HIS A 75 20.83 -5.42 -5.04
C HIS A 75 21.33 -3.98 -5.12
N ALA A 76 21.23 -3.25 -4.01
CA ALA A 76 21.97 -2.01 -3.82
C ALA A 76 23.46 -2.37 -3.80
N GLY A 77 24.09 -2.28 -4.97
CA GLY A 77 25.54 -2.32 -5.10
C GLY A 77 26.13 -1.18 -4.28
N ARG A 78 26.83 -1.55 -3.20
CA ARG A 78 27.68 -0.66 -2.41
C ARG A 78 28.84 -0.25 -3.32
N SER A 79 28.77 0.92 -3.95
CA SER A 79 29.90 1.49 -4.68
C SER A 79 30.78 2.24 -3.68
N THR A 80 31.85 1.60 -3.23
CA THR A 80 33.00 2.30 -2.65
C THR A 80 33.89 2.78 -3.79
N SER A 81 34.04 4.10 -3.88
CA SER A 81 35.20 4.76 -4.48
C SER A 81 35.73 5.75 -3.47
#